data_AF-A0A453FJ88-F1
#
_entry.id   AF-A0A453FJ88-F1
#
_cell.length_a   1.000
_cell.length_b   1.000
_cell.length_c   1.000
_cell.angle_alpha   90.00
_cell.angle_beta   90.00
_cell.angle_gamma   90.00
#
_symmetry.space_group_name_H-M   'P 1'
#
loop_
_entity.id
_entity.type
_entity.pdbx_description
1 polymer ?
#
loop_
_entity_poly.entity_id
_entity_poly.type
_entity_poly.pdbx_seq_one_letter_code
_entity_poly.pdbx_strand_id
1 'polypeptide(L)' 'MIYFGGPAMTQRIAPLPQLLGAGEQSLYKDFTWGEYKKAAYNSRLGDNRLAQFHR' A
#
# COMPACT_ATOMS: atom_id res chain seq x y z
N MET A 1 6.91 -12.57 21.00
CA MET A 1 7.68 -12.27 19.77
C MET A 1 6.72 -11.78 18.71
N ILE A 2 7.04 -10.72 17.99
CA ILE A 2 6.16 -10.16 16.95
C ILE A 2 6.87 -10.29 15.60
N TYR A 3 6.18 -10.84 14.60
CA TYR A 3 6.67 -10.99 13.23
C TYR A 3 5.83 -10.11 12.29
N PHE A 4 6.49 -9.41 11.37
CA PHE A 4 5.84 -8.56 10.37
C PHE A 4 6.22 -9.03 8.97
N GLY A 5 5.25 -9.52 8.21
CA GLY A 5 5.44 -9.97 6.82
C GLY A 5 5.23 -8.82 5.83
N GLY A 6 6.29 -8.44 5.11
CA GLY A 6 6.23 -7.49 4.00
C GLY A 6 6.81 -8.12 2.72
N PRO A 7 6.32 -7.74 1.53
CA PRO A 7 6.84 -8.26 0.26
C PRO A 7 8.21 -7.63 -0.09
N ALA A 8 8.75 -7.97 -1.26
CA ALA A 8 9.97 -7.34 -1.79
C ALA A 8 9.78 -5.82 -1.99
N MET A 9 10.86 -5.03 -1.86
CA MET A 9 10.78 -3.55 -1.96
C MET A 9 10.23 -3.07 -3.31
N THR A 10 10.49 -3.82 -4.38
CA THR A 10 10.04 -3.53 -5.75
C THR A 10 8.65 -4.07 -6.04
N GLN A 11 8.03 -4.81 -5.11
CA GLN A 11 6.69 -5.36 -5.33
C GLN A 11 5.68 -4.22 -5.43
N ARG A 12 4.94 -4.19 -6.56
CA ARG A 12 3.80 -3.31 -6.75
C ARG A 12 2.63 -3.78 -5.87
N ILE A 13 2.07 -2.84 -5.12
CA ILE A 13 0.90 -2.97 -4.26
C ILE A 13 -0.28 -2.31 -4.98
N ALA A 14 -1.25 -3.12 -5.33
CA ALA A 14 -2.52 -2.76 -5.95
C ALA A 14 -3.54 -3.85 -5.61
N PRO A 15 -4.86 -3.62 -5.79
CA PRO A 15 -5.84 -4.67 -5.64
C PRO A 15 -5.51 -5.87 -6.52
N LEU A 16 -5.74 -7.07 -5.99
CA LEU A 16 -5.59 -8.29 -6.78
C LEU A 16 -6.61 -8.28 -7.92
N PRO A 17 -6.22 -8.54 -9.18
CA PRO A 17 -7.14 -8.49 -10.31
C PRO A 17 -8.37 -9.39 -10.15
N GLN A 18 -8.21 -10.50 -9.42
CA GLN A 18 -9.29 -11.47 -9.15
C GLN A 18 -10.34 -10.94 -8.17
N LEU A 19 -10.03 -9.88 -7.43
CA LEU A 19 -10.93 -9.27 -6.45
C LEU A 19 -11.64 -8.03 -7.01
N LEU A 20 -11.23 -7.52 -8.17
CA LEU A 20 -11.89 -6.38 -8.81
C LEU A 20 -13.06 -6.87 -9.66
N GLY A 21 -14.23 -6.30 -9.42
CA GLY A 21 -15.41 -6.48 -10.26
C GLY A 21 -15.20 -5.90 -11.68
N ALA A 22 -16.07 -6.29 -12.60
CA ALA A 22 -16.04 -5.75 -13.95
C ALA A 22 -16.25 -4.23 -13.94
N GLY A 23 -15.23 -3.48 -14.38
CA GLY A 23 -15.25 -2.00 -14.39
C GLY A 23 -15.00 -1.35 -13.04
N GLU A 24 -14.71 -2.12 -11.99
CA GLU A 24 -14.37 -1.58 -10.68
C GLU A 24 -12.97 -0.94 -10.71
N GLN A 25 -12.84 0.24 -10.12
CA GLN A 25 -11.59 0.97 -10.04
C GLN A 25 -10.97 0.83 -8.64
N SER A 26 -9.65 0.74 -8.60
CA SER A 26 -8.90 0.79 -7.34
C SER A 26 -9.15 2.12 -6.63
N LEU A 27 -9.45 2.05 -5.33
CA LEU A 27 -9.51 3.21 -4.43
C LEU A 27 -8.14 3.86 -4.21
N TYR A 28 -7.07 3.09 -4.42
CA TYR A 28 -5.70 3.53 -4.19
C TYR A 28 -4.94 3.72 -5.51
N LYS A 29 -4.00 4.65 -5.49
CA LYS A 29 -2.93 4.76 -6.49
C LYS A 29 -2.03 3.54 -6.36
N ASP A 30 -1.41 3.14 -7.46
CA ASP A 30 -0.42 2.08 -7.43
C ASP A 30 0.88 2.60 -6.79
N PHE A 31 1.45 1.82 -5.87
CA PHE A 31 2.74 2.13 -5.24
C PHE A 31 3.51 0.84 -5.00
N THR A 32 4.82 0.93 -4.78
CA THR A 32 5.67 -0.17 -4.37
C THR A 32 5.75 -0.27 -2.85
N TRP A 33 6.05 -1.46 -2.33
CA TRP A 33 6.28 -1.63 -0.90
C TRP A 33 7.41 -0.72 -0.37
N GLY A 34 8.45 -0.49 -1.17
CA GLY A 34 9.54 0.43 -0.84
C GLY A 34 9.06 1.88 -0.66
N GLU A 35 8.17 2.35 -1.53
CA GLU A 35 7.57 3.69 -1.43
C GLU A 35 6.69 3.81 -0.18
N TYR A 36 5.81 2.83 0.07
CA TYR A 36 4.99 2.82 1.28
C TYR A 36 5.84 2.78 2.55
N LYS A 37 6.88 1.94 2.57
CA LYS A 37 7.80 1.84 3.71
C LYS A 37 8.51 3.18 3.94
N LYS A 38 9.05 3.81 2.90
CA LYS A 38 9.69 5.13 3.01
C LYS A 38 8.71 6.17 3.56
N ALA A 39 7.48 6.21 3.07
CA ALA A 39 6.46 7.14 3.53
C ALA A 39 6.07 6.87 5.00
N ALA A 40 5.97 5.61 5.42
CA ALA A 40 5.67 5.24 6.80
C ALA A 40 6.74 5.72 7.78
N TYR A 41 8.04 5.58 7.46
CA TYR A 41 9.13 6.09 8.29
C TYR A 41 9.20 7.62 8.37
N ASN A 42 8.61 8.32 7.40
CA ASN A 42 8.50 9.79 7.39
C ASN A 42 7.21 10.31 8.03
N SER A 43 6.41 9.44 8.65
CA SER A 43 5.13 9.79 9.28
C SER A 43 5.17 9.53 10.79
N ARG A 44 4.21 10.09 11.52
CA ARG A 44 4.02 9.82 12.95
C ARG A 44 3.35 8.47 13.14
N LEU A 45 3.36 7.97 14.38
CA LEU A 45 2.75 6.68 14.70
C LEU A 45 1.22 6.66 14.47
N GLY A 46 0.54 7.77 14.76
CA GLY A 46 -0.91 7.90 14.64
C GLY A 46 -1.42 8.39 13.29
N ASP A 47 -0.54 8.63 12.31
CA ASP A 47 -0.95 9.18 11.01
C ASP A 47 -1.69 8.12 10.18
N ASN A 48 -2.72 8.54 9.43
CA ASN A 48 -3.33 7.69 8.41
C ASN A 48 -2.41 7.58 7.19
N ARG A 49 -1.47 6.64 7.25
CA ARG A 49 -0.46 6.42 6.21
C ARG A 49 -1.01 5.99 4.86
N LEU A 50 -2.25 5.48 4.79
CA LEU A 50 -2.86 5.09 3.51
C LEU A 50 -3.52 6.26 2.79
N ALA A 51 -3.91 7.32 3.52
CA ALA A 51 -4.58 8.48 2.92
C ALA A 51 -3.77 9.12 1.78
N GLN A 52 -2.44 9.18 1.91
CA GLN A 52 -1.56 9.74 0.87
C GLN A 52 -1.56 8.94 -0.45
N PHE A 53 -1.98 7.66 -0.39
CA PHE A 53 -2.06 6.77 -1.54
C PHE A 53 -3.48 6.60 -2.06
N HIS A 54 -4.48 7.23 -1.45
CA HIS A 54 -5.84 7.22 -2.00
C HIS A 54 -5.90 7.97 -3.33
N ARG A 55 -6.77 7.53 -4.25
CA ARG A 55 -7.09 8.27 -5.48
C ARG A 55 -7.96 9.49 -5.19
#